data_AF-A0A358B3G1-F1
#
_entry.id   AF-A0A358B3G1-F1
#
_cell.length_a   1.000
_cell.length_b   1.000
_cell.length_c   1.000
_cell.angle_alpha   90.00
_cell.angle_beta   90.00
_cell.angle_gamma   90.00
#
_symmetry.space_group_name_H-M   'P 1'
#
loop_
_entity.id
_entity.type
_entity.pdbx_description
1 polymer ?
#
loop_
_entity_poly.entity_id
_entity_poly.type
_entity_poly.pdbx_seq_one_letter_code
_entity_poly.pdbx_strand_id
1 'polypeptide(L)' 'AEAFEIMLTVHKKGLAVVGVFSFEVAETKVAQVMDFARRHQHPLQCTMEKE' A
#
# COMPACT_ATOMS: atom_id res chain seq x y z
N ALA A 1 7.76 -12.96 6.91
CA ALA A 1 8.03 -12.08 8.06
C ALA A 1 7.80 -10.61 7.69
N GLU A 2 8.41 -10.11 6.60
CA GLU A 2 8.32 -8.71 6.17
C GLU A 2 6.89 -8.14 6.07
N ALA A 3 5.95 -8.86 5.46
CA ALA A 3 4.55 -8.39 5.37
C ALA A 3 3.89 -8.14 6.74
N PHE A 4 4.22 -8.97 7.75
CA PHE A 4 3.70 -8.79 9.11
C PHE A 4 4.28 -7.54 9.77
N GLU A 5 5.59 -7.29 9.58
CA GLU A 5 6.25 -6.10 10.12
C GLU A 5 5.74 -4.81 9.48
N ILE A 6 5.53 -4.80 8.16
CA ILE A 6 4.96 -3.65 7.44
C ILE A 6 3.54 -3.38 7.94
N MET A 7 2.70 -4.42 8.03
CA MET A 7 1.34 -4.30 8.56
C MET A 7 1.33 -3.73 9.98
N LEU A 8 2.18 -4.26 10.86
CA LEU A 8 2.27 -3.81 12.24
C LEU A 8 2.79 -2.36 12.33
N THR A 9 3.66 -1.95 11.41
CA THR A 9 4.12 -0.57 11.28
C THR A 9 2.98 0.37 10.91
N VAL A 10 2.17 0.04 9.90
CA VAL A 10 0.96 0.81 9.54
C VAL A 10 0.01 0.91 10.73
N HIS A 11 -0.24 -0.22 11.41
CA HIS A 11 -1.14 -0.26 12.57
C HIS A 11 -0.68 0.67 13.71
N LYS A 12 0.62 0.72 13.98
CA LYS A 12 1.19 1.53 15.08
C LYS A 12 1.47 2.98 14.72
N LYS A 13 1.83 3.26 13.46
CA LYS A 13 2.34 4.57 13.01
C LYS A 13 1.44 5.28 12.00
N GLY A 14 0.36 4.64 11.55
CA GLY A 14 -0.60 5.19 10.59
C GLY A 14 -0.21 5.03 9.12
N LEU A 15 1.09 4.85 8.81
CA LEU A 15 1.58 4.64 7.45
C LEU A 15 2.89 3.82 7.42
N ALA A 16 3.19 3.22 6.28
CA ALA A 16 4.47 2.58 6.00
C ALA A 16 4.76 2.57 4.50
N VAL A 17 6.03 2.60 4.12
CA VAL A 17 6.48 2.40 2.74
C VAL A 17 6.47 0.91 2.44
N VAL A 18 5.73 0.51 1.40
CA VAL A 18 5.62 -0.90 0.96
C VAL A 18 6.61 -1.27 -0.15
N GLY A 19 7.23 -0.28 -0.79
CA GLY A 19 8.26 -0.45 -1.81
C GLY A 19 8.50 0.83 -2.62
N VAL A 20 9.65 0.88 -3.31
CA VAL A 20 10.03 1.96 -4.21
C VAL A 20 10.09 1.40 -5.64
N PHE A 21 9.43 2.08 -6.57
CA PHE A 21 9.27 1.63 -7.95
C PHE A 21 9.38 2.82 -8.92
N SER A 22 9.50 2.53 -10.22
CA SER A 22 9.25 3.54 -11.25
C SER A 22 7.79 4.01 -11.18
N PHE A 23 7.53 5.22 -11.68
CA PHE A 23 6.20 5.85 -11.60
C PHE A 23 5.07 4.94 -12.12
N GLU A 24 5.20 4.38 -13.32
CA GLU A 24 4.18 3.51 -13.94
C GLU A 24 3.90 2.24 -13.12
N VAL A 25 4.95 1.67 -12.51
CA VAL A 25 4.83 0.47 -11.67
C VAL A 25 4.17 0.81 -10.34
N ALA A 26 4.53 1.94 -9.73
CA ALA A 26 3.89 2.43 -8.51
C ALA A 26 2.39 2.71 -8.73
N GLU A 27 2.03 3.39 -9.83
CA GLU A 27 0.65 3.68 -10.20
C GLU A 27 -0.17 2.38 -10.38
N THR A 28 0.38 1.42 -11.12
CA THR A 28 -0.25 0.11 -11.35
C THR A 28 -0.50 -0.62 -10.02
N LYS A 29 0.48 -0.62 -9.11
CA LYS A 29 0.37 -1.28 -7.81
C LYS A 29 -0.66 -0.60 -6.90
N VAL A 30 -0.69 0.73 -6.87
CA VAL A 30 -1.72 1.49 -6.14
C VAL A 30 -3.11 1.11 -6.65
N ALA A 31 -3.32 1.10 -7.97
CA ALA A 31 -4.61 0.73 -8.57
C ALA A 31 -5.04 -0.70 -8.19
N GLN A 32 -4.12 -1.67 -8.24
CA GLN A 32 -4.39 -3.07 -7.88
C GLN A 32 -4.78 -3.24 -6.40
N VAL A 33 -4.05 -2.60 -5.48
CA VAL A 33 -4.35 -2.67 -4.04
C VAL A 33 -5.71 -2.04 -3.73
N MET A 34 -5.97 -0.87 -4.31
CA MET A 34 -7.23 -0.16 -4.09
C MET A 34 -8.42 -0.92 -4.66
N ASP A 35 -8.29 -1.54 -5.84
CA ASP A 35 -9.33 -2.38 -6.42
C ASP A 35 -9.60 -3.62 -5.56
N PHE A 36 -8.55 -4.32 -5.14
CA PHE A 36 -8.67 -5.50 -4.29
C PHE A 36 -9.36 -5.19 -2.96
N ALA A 37 -8.99 -4.08 -2.30
CA ALA A 37 -9.61 -3.64 -1.06
C ALA A 37 -11.11 -3.35 -1.23
N ARG A 38 -11.48 -2.63 -2.30
CA ARG A 38 -12.89 -2.31 -2.59
C ARG A 38 -13.72 -3.56 -2.87
N ARG A 39 -13.21 -4.51 -3.66
CA ARG A 39 -13.89 -5.78 -3.95
C ARG A 39 -14.17 -6.61 -2.70
N HIS A 40 -13.36 -6.45 -1.66
CA HIS A 40 -13.54 -7.11 -0.36
C HIS A 40 -14.18 -6.20 0.69
N GLN A 41 -14.77 -5.07 0.30
CA GLN A 41 -15.48 -4.15 1.21
C GLN A 41 -14.59 -3.62 2.34
N HIS A 42 -13.31 -3.37 2.06
CA HIS A 42 -12.35 -2.82 3.02
C HIS A 42 -11.97 -1.37 2.67
N PRO A 43 -11.88 -0.47 3.68
CA PRO A 43 -11.60 0.95 3.45
C PRO A 43 -10.10 1.28 3.29
N LEU A 44 -9.25 0.27 3.05
CA LEU A 44 -7.79 0.43 2.96
C LEU A 44 -7.42 1.54 1.96
N GLN A 45 -6.51 2.42 2.37
CA GLN A 45 -5.94 3.45 1.53
C GLN A 45 -4.52 3.09 1.12
N CYS A 46 -4.22 3.28 -0.16
CA CYS A 46 -2.90 3.11 -0.76
C CYS A 46 -2.63 4.30 -1.67
N THR A 47 -1.44 4.89 -1.54
CA THR A 47 -1.01 6.07 -2.30
C THR A 47 0.45 5.91 -2.71
N MET A 48 0.93 6.76 -3.62
CA MET A 48 2.33 6.87 -4.03
C MET A 48 2.81 8.30 -3.87
N GLU A 49 4.07 8.46 -3.48
CA GLU A 49 4.74 9.75 -3.33
C GLU A 49 6.09 9.70 -4.06
N LYS A 50 6.57 10.85 -4.52
CA LYS A 50 7.91 10.96 -5.09
C LYS A 50 8.93 10.91 -3.96
N GLU A 51 9.99 10.13 -4.15
CA GLU A 51 11.17 10.14 -3.25
C GLU A 51 11.96 11.45 -3.33
#